data_AF-A0A3B4XB95-F1
#
_entry.id   AF-A0A3B4XB95-F1
#
_cell.length_a   1.000
_cell.length_b   1.000
_cell.length_c   1.000
_cell.angle_alpha   90.00
_cell.angle_beta   90.00
_cell.angle_gamma   90.00
#
_symmetry.space_group_name_H-M   'P 1'
#
loop_
_entity.id
_entity.type
_entity.pdbx_description
1 polymer ?
#
loop_
_entity_poly.entity_id
_entity_poly.type
_entity_poly.pdbx_seq_one_letter_code
_entity_poly.pdbx_strand_id
1 'polypeptide(L)'
;MAEEHSARAKGFIDSTVHVDVKDYYGKRLQKTSDLQSNACVAPATPIPAFIRQALNKVHHEVTARYYGCGLVVPECLEGCRILDLGSGSGRDCYMLSQLVGEKGHVTGIDMTEGQLEVARTYVDHHMQEFGYKKPNVSFVQGYIEALTKAGLEKSSFDIIISNCVVNLSPDKKQVLAEAYSVLKNGGELYFSDVYSSGRLTEEIKNHKVLWGECLGGALWWKDLLRLAEEVGFSPPRLVTASVITVDNKELEDVLGDFKFVSATYRLFKVPKGNTKPCQVIYNGNITGVEDSFQFDCQYTFKVSEVVEVDGEMASILTHSRFAEDFTFQPPGGPCGPCGVKPKADIVDPFELVLQLEKQSPGSATGGCCSTQSAACCK
;
A
#
# COMPACT_ATOMS: atom_id res chain seq x y z
N MET A 1 -28.92 12.82 29.37
CA MET A 1 -29.36 11.81 28.39
C MET A 1 -28.84 12.27 27.04
N ALA A 2 -27.65 11.82 26.68
CA ALA A 2 -27.03 12.09 25.39
C ALA A 2 -27.11 10.78 24.60
N GLU A 3 -27.84 10.78 23.50
CA GLU A 3 -27.86 9.68 22.54
C GLU A 3 -26.65 9.81 21.63
N GLU A 4 -25.69 8.89 21.78
CA GLU A 4 -24.63 8.65 20.82
C GLU A 4 -25.20 7.93 19.59
N HIS A 5 -25.17 8.61 18.45
CA HIS A 5 -25.42 8.02 17.15
C HIS A 5 -24.25 7.12 16.74
N SER A 6 -24.30 5.83 17.10
CA SER A 6 -23.54 4.79 16.39
C SER A 6 -24.27 4.45 15.08
N ALA A 7 -23.77 4.99 13.98
CA ALA A 7 -24.22 4.66 12.64
C ALA A 7 -23.75 3.24 12.28
N ARG A 8 -24.49 2.21 12.72
CA ARG A 8 -24.39 0.86 12.15
C ARG A 8 -24.57 0.94 10.63
N ALA A 9 -23.66 0.32 9.87
CA ALA A 9 -23.81 0.08 8.44
C ALA A 9 -25.04 -0.82 8.15
N LYS A 10 -26.25 -0.23 8.20
CA LYS A 10 -27.51 -0.92 7.88
C LYS A 10 -27.54 -1.18 6.37
N GLY A 11 -27.44 -2.45 5.96
CA GLY A 11 -27.78 -2.88 4.59
C GLY A 11 -26.66 -3.53 3.76
N PHE A 12 -25.52 -3.90 4.34
CA PHE A 12 -24.58 -4.82 3.71
C PHE A 12 -24.92 -6.27 4.11
N ILE A 13 -24.82 -7.21 3.16
CA ILE A 13 -25.11 -8.63 3.41
C ILE A 13 -23.79 -9.37 3.47
N ASP A 14 -23.47 -9.93 4.64
CA ASP A 14 -22.25 -10.70 4.86
C ASP A 14 -22.27 -11.97 3.99
N SER A 15 -21.23 -12.17 3.17
CA SER A 15 -20.96 -13.46 2.54
C SER A 15 -20.21 -14.39 3.51
N THR A 16 -20.16 -15.69 3.21
CA THR A 16 -19.38 -16.67 3.99
C THR A 16 -17.91 -16.27 4.12
N VAL A 17 -17.33 -15.67 3.09
CA VAL A 17 -15.96 -15.14 3.10
C VAL A 17 -15.81 -14.03 4.14
N HIS A 18 -16.75 -13.09 4.22
CA HIS A 18 -16.69 -12.01 5.22
C HIS A 18 -16.72 -12.56 6.64
N VAL A 19 -17.56 -13.57 6.89
CA VAL A 19 -17.65 -14.22 8.21
C VAL A 19 -16.32 -14.94 8.54
N ASP A 20 -15.78 -15.70 7.59
CA ASP A 20 -14.52 -16.43 7.78
C ASP A 20 -13.34 -15.46 8.03
N VAL A 21 -13.25 -14.35 7.31
CA VAL A 21 -12.20 -13.32 7.50
C VAL A 21 -12.36 -12.61 8.86
N LYS A 22 -13.59 -12.20 9.23
CA LYS A 22 -13.87 -11.61 10.55
C LYS A 22 -13.49 -12.55 11.69
N ASP A 23 -13.82 -13.83 11.58
CA ASP A 23 -13.48 -14.82 12.59
C ASP A 23 -11.96 -15.06 12.64
N TYR A 24 -11.27 -15.07 11.50
CA TYR A 24 -9.82 -15.21 11.45
C TYR A 24 -9.11 -14.06 12.17
N TYR A 25 -9.31 -12.82 11.72
CA TYR A 25 -8.61 -11.65 12.27
C TYR A 25 -9.19 -11.10 13.58
N GLY A 26 -10.46 -11.42 13.89
CA GLY A 26 -11.14 -10.97 15.10
C GLY A 26 -11.07 -11.96 16.26
N LYS A 27 -10.84 -13.26 16.01
CA LYS A 27 -10.85 -14.29 17.06
C LYS A 27 -9.65 -15.23 17.05
N ARG A 28 -9.23 -15.70 15.86
CA ARG A 28 -8.20 -16.75 15.78
C ARG A 28 -6.79 -16.20 15.86
N LEU A 29 -6.53 -15.10 15.15
CA LEU A 29 -5.23 -14.45 15.15
C LEU A 29 -5.07 -13.67 16.46
N GLN A 30 -4.07 -14.07 17.27
CA GLN A 30 -3.78 -13.42 18.55
C GLN A 30 -2.40 -12.74 18.52
N LYS A 31 -1.47 -13.22 17.69
CA LYS A 31 -0.12 -12.67 17.51
C LYS A 31 0.35 -12.81 16.06
N THR A 32 1.28 -11.95 15.63
CA THR A 32 1.89 -12.02 14.29
C THR A 32 2.63 -13.35 14.04
N SER A 33 3.12 -14.01 15.09
CA SER A 33 3.77 -15.34 14.99
C SER A 33 2.83 -16.47 14.59
N ASP A 34 1.51 -16.23 14.59
CA ASP A 34 0.52 -17.23 14.22
C ASP A 34 0.40 -17.41 12.68
N LEU A 35 1.04 -16.53 11.89
CA LEU A 35 1.06 -16.56 10.43
C LEU A 35 1.95 -17.70 9.90
N GLN A 36 1.47 -18.40 8.87
CA GLN A 36 2.13 -19.60 8.31
C GLN A 36 2.90 -19.36 7.01
N SER A 37 2.91 -18.13 6.50
CA SER A 37 3.67 -17.72 5.32
C SER A 37 4.56 -16.53 5.63
N ASN A 38 5.58 -16.33 4.79
CA ASN A 38 6.30 -15.05 4.78
C ASN A 38 5.60 -14.03 3.87
N ALA A 39 4.32 -14.21 3.48
CA ALA A 39 3.58 -13.17 2.76
C ALA A 39 3.68 -11.79 3.45
N CYS A 40 4.01 -11.83 4.74
CA CYS A 40 4.30 -10.73 5.64
C CYS A 40 5.78 -10.46 5.88
N VAL A 41 6.57 -10.22 4.81
CA VAL A 41 7.98 -9.79 4.91
C VAL A 41 8.09 -8.29 5.19
N ALA A 42 9.07 -7.93 6.03
CA ALA A 42 9.54 -6.56 6.21
C ALA A 42 9.88 -5.87 4.86
N PRO A 43 9.72 -4.53 4.76
CA PRO A 43 9.97 -3.80 3.53
C PRO A 43 11.39 -4.03 2.98
N ALA A 44 11.50 -4.11 1.65
CA ALA A 44 12.77 -4.33 0.95
C ALA A 44 13.81 -3.21 1.19
N THR A 45 13.35 -2.03 1.61
CA THR A 45 14.19 -0.88 1.96
C THR A 45 14.11 -0.54 3.45
N PRO A 46 15.20 -0.05 4.06
CA PRO A 46 15.17 0.41 5.44
C PRO A 46 14.13 1.53 5.62
N ILE A 47 13.24 1.36 6.59
CA ILE A 47 12.23 2.37 6.93
C ILE A 47 12.95 3.70 7.28
N PRO A 48 12.62 4.81 6.61
CA PRO A 48 13.17 6.12 6.91
C PRO A 48 13.07 6.49 8.39
N ALA A 49 14.07 7.24 8.89
CA ALA A 49 14.17 7.55 10.31
C ALA A 49 12.95 8.27 10.88
N PHE A 50 12.37 9.21 10.13
CA PHE A 50 11.18 9.96 10.55
C PHE A 50 9.95 9.06 10.70
N ILE A 51 9.78 8.07 9.81
CA ILE A 51 8.69 7.09 9.90
C ILE A 51 8.90 6.16 11.09
N ARG A 52 10.14 5.69 11.34
CA ARG A 52 10.45 4.89 12.54
C ARG A 52 10.16 5.66 13.82
N GLN A 53 10.49 6.95 13.86
CA GLN A 53 10.18 7.81 15.01
C GLN A 53 8.67 7.97 15.20
N ALA A 54 7.90 8.14 14.13
CA ALA A 54 6.44 8.19 14.21
C ALA A 54 5.85 6.87 14.73
N LEU A 55 6.33 5.73 14.24
CA LEU A 55 5.93 4.40 14.70
C LEU A 55 6.23 4.18 16.19
N ASN A 56 7.39 4.63 16.67
CA ASN A 56 7.79 4.47 18.08
C ASN A 56 6.89 5.24 19.07
N LYS A 57 6.14 6.23 18.57
CA LYS A 57 5.16 7.00 19.37
C LYS A 57 3.77 6.40 19.35
N VAL A 58 3.54 5.31 18.60
CA VAL A 58 2.26 4.62 18.61
C VAL A 58 2.16 3.77 19.87
N HIS A 59 1.02 3.87 20.57
CA HIS A 59 0.79 3.15 21.80
C HIS A 59 0.99 1.63 21.62
N HIS A 60 1.65 1.00 22.58
CA HIS A 60 2.06 -0.41 22.48
C HIS A 60 0.87 -1.37 22.31
N GLU A 61 -0.29 -1.11 22.92
CA GLU A 61 -1.49 -1.95 22.72
C GLU A 61 -2.06 -1.86 21.31
N VAL A 62 -1.97 -0.70 20.66
CA VAL A 62 -2.32 -0.56 19.25
C VAL A 62 -1.37 -1.38 18.40
N THR A 63 -0.06 -1.25 18.64
CA THR A 63 0.95 -2.00 17.88
C THR A 63 0.86 -3.51 18.11
N ALA A 64 0.54 -3.96 19.33
CA ALA A 64 0.47 -5.38 19.68
C ALA A 64 -0.68 -6.13 18.99
N ARG A 65 -1.72 -5.40 18.54
CA ARG A 65 -2.86 -5.95 17.79
C ARG A 65 -2.78 -5.64 16.29
N TYR A 66 -1.59 -5.34 15.79
CA TYR A 66 -1.35 -5.14 14.38
C TYR A 66 -0.97 -6.46 13.72
N TYR A 67 -1.69 -6.79 12.65
CA TYR A 67 -1.51 -8.03 11.89
C TYR A 67 -1.09 -7.79 10.44
N GLY A 68 -0.76 -6.54 10.11
CA GLY A 68 -0.27 -6.19 8.78
C GLY A 68 1.16 -6.66 8.56
N CYS A 69 1.48 -6.72 7.28
CA CYS A 69 2.56 -7.53 6.73
C CYS A 69 3.76 -6.69 6.29
N GLY A 70 3.70 -5.38 6.51
CA GLY A 70 4.69 -4.41 6.04
C GLY A 70 4.33 -2.99 6.46
N LEU A 71 4.84 -2.03 5.71
CA LEU A 71 4.51 -0.61 5.91
C LEU A 71 4.23 0.03 4.57
N VAL A 72 3.03 0.60 4.43
CA VAL A 72 2.56 1.23 3.20
C VAL A 72 2.45 2.72 3.46
N VAL A 73 3.50 3.47 3.12
CA VAL A 73 3.58 4.91 3.35
C VAL A 73 3.97 5.60 2.04
N PRO A 74 3.03 6.27 1.36
CA PRO A 74 3.36 7.08 0.20
C PRO A 74 4.10 8.35 0.61
N GLU A 75 4.72 9.01 -0.36
CA GLU A 75 5.40 10.29 -0.19
C GLU A 75 4.41 11.47 -0.31
N CYS A 76 4.86 12.69 0.02
CA CYS A 76 4.08 13.93 -0.09
C CYS A 76 2.75 13.84 0.70
N LEU A 77 2.85 13.73 2.03
CA LEU A 77 1.69 13.46 2.91
C LEU A 77 1.15 14.69 3.63
N GLU A 78 1.94 15.76 3.74
CA GLU A 78 1.62 16.92 4.58
C GLU A 78 0.26 17.52 4.18
N GLY A 79 -0.63 17.71 5.16
CA GLY A 79 -1.98 18.25 4.94
C GLY A 79 -2.97 17.31 4.23
N CYS A 80 -2.56 16.11 3.82
CA CYS A 80 -3.44 15.19 3.09
C CYS A 80 -4.54 14.61 3.98
N ARG A 81 -5.67 14.29 3.34
CA ARG A 81 -6.72 13.43 3.90
C ARG A 81 -6.49 11.99 3.43
N ILE A 82 -6.15 11.10 4.35
CA ILE A 82 -5.85 9.70 4.07
C ILE A 82 -6.99 8.79 4.55
N LEU A 83 -7.33 7.78 3.75
CA LEU A 83 -8.17 6.66 4.17
C LEU A 83 -7.31 5.38 4.23
N ASP A 84 -7.39 4.66 5.33
CA ASP A 84 -6.72 3.38 5.55
C ASP A 84 -7.74 2.23 5.52
N LEU A 85 -7.63 1.36 4.51
CA LEU A 85 -8.54 0.24 4.29
C LEU A 85 -8.09 -0.99 5.07
N GLY A 86 -8.90 -1.41 6.05
CA GLY A 86 -8.57 -2.49 6.98
C GLY A 86 -7.60 -2.02 8.06
N SER A 87 -7.92 -0.87 8.67
CA SER A 87 -7.02 -0.18 9.61
C SER A 87 -6.72 -0.95 10.90
N GLY A 88 -7.48 -2.02 11.20
CA GLY A 88 -7.34 -2.79 12.42
C GLY A 88 -7.42 -1.91 13.67
N SER A 89 -6.43 -2.07 14.55
CA SER A 89 -6.26 -1.28 15.77
C SER A 89 -5.72 0.13 15.55
N GLY A 90 -5.39 0.50 14.30
CA GLY A 90 -5.03 1.86 13.92
C GLY A 90 -3.55 2.20 13.93
N ARG A 91 -2.64 1.22 13.96
CA ARG A 91 -1.17 1.46 13.96
C ARG A 91 -0.74 2.42 12.83
N ASP A 92 -1.10 2.09 11.60
CA ASP A 92 -0.72 2.86 10.42
C ASP A 92 -1.44 4.22 10.44
N CYS A 93 -2.71 4.26 10.87
CA CYS A 93 -3.46 5.49 11.06
C CYS A 93 -2.77 6.49 12.02
N TYR A 94 -2.30 6.04 13.19
CA TYR A 94 -1.64 6.90 14.18
C TYR A 94 -0.25 7.34 13.76
N MET A 95 0.49 6.48 13.06
CA MET A 95 1.75 6.90 12.45
C MET A 95 1.50 7.94 11.36
N LEU A 96 0.56 7.71 10.45
CA LEU A 96 0.22 8.67 9.39
C LEU A 96 -0.35 9.98 9.92
N SER A 97 -1.10 9.95 11.03
CA SER A 97 -1.61 11.14 11.73
C SER A 97 -0.50 12.14 12.05
N GLN A 98 0.71 11.67 12.37
CA GLN A 98 1.88 12.52 12.58
C GLN A 98 2.46 13.03 11.26
N LEU A 99 2.50 12.19 10.22
CA LEU A 99 3.12 12.51 8.93
C LEU A 99 2.28 13.50 8.10
N VAL A 100 0.95 13.44 8.21
CA VAL A 100 0.05 14.43 7.58
C VAL A 100 -0.01 15.74 8.36
N GLY A 101 0.41 15.73 9.63
CA GLY A 101 0.39 16.88 10.53
C GLY A 101 -1.01 17.31 10.99
N GLU A 102 -1.07 18.33 11.84
CA GLU A 102 -2.32 18.82 12.47
C GLU A 102 -3.37 19.34 11.46
N LYS A 103 -2.95 19.68 10.23
CA LYS A 103 -3.84 20.14 9.16
C LYS A 103 -4.36 19.00 8.27
N GLY A 104 -3.70 17.85 8.28
CA GLY A 104 -4.16 16.66 7.58
C GLY A 104 -5.17 15.87 8.40
N HIS A 105 -5.68 14.78 7.86
CA HIS A 105 -6.61 13.91 8.58
C HIS A 105 -6.47 12.46 8.12
N VAL A 106 -6.56 11.50 9.04
CA VAL A 106 -6.53 10.08 8.72
C VAL A 106 -7.82 9.40 9.16
N THR A 107 -8.47 8.70 8.25
CA THR A 107 -9.63 7.87 8.55
C THR A 107 -9.27 6.41 8.40
N GLY A 108 -9.41 5.63 9.46
CA GLY A 108 -9.33 4.17 9.39
C GLY A 108 -10.72 3.57 9.19
N ILE A 109 -10.85 2.59 8.31
CA ILE A 109 -12.06 1.75 8.21
C ILE A 109 -11.71 0.30 8.48
N ASP A 110 -12.50 -0.38 9.31
CA ASP A 110 -12.39 -1.82 9.55
C ASP A 110 -13.77 -2.45 9.77
N MET A 111 -13.89 -3.75 9.48
CA MET A 111 -15.11 -4.50 9.72
C MET A 111 -15.22 -5.06 11.15
N THR A 112 -14.11 -5.09 11.89
CA THR A 112 -13.96 -5.74 13.19
C THR A 112 -14.10 -4.74 14.32
N GLU A 113 -15.24 -4.76 15.03
CA GLU A 113 -15.51 -3.77 16.09
C GLU A 113 -14.49 -3.82 17.23
N GLY A 114 -14.05 -5.02 17.65
CA GLY A 114 -13.04 -5.15 18.71
C GLY A 114 -11.67 -4.58 18.35
N GLN A 115 -11.35 -4.45 17.06
CA GLN A 115 -10.14 -3.73 16.61
C GLN A 115 -10.35 -2.22 16.69
N LEU A 116 -11.51 -1.75 16.21
CA LEU A 116 -11.87 -0.33 16.25
C LEU A 116 -12.05 0.21 17.67
N GLU A 117 -12.51 -0.60 18.62
CA GLU A 117 -12.60 -0.23 20.04
C GLU A 117 -11.22 0.13 20.61
N VAL A 118 -10.20 -0.66 20.30
CA VAL A 118 -8.81 -0.38 20.67
C VAL A 118 -8.34 0.89 19.97
N ALA A 119 -8.58 0.99 18.67
CA ALA A 119 -8.21 2.17 17.89
C ALA A 119 -8.81 3.44 18.51
N ARG A 120 -10.11 3.46 18.82
CA ARG A 120 -10.82 4.61 19.40
C ARG A 120 -10.39 4.94 20.83
N THR A 121 -10.07 3.94 21.64
CA THR A 121 -9.66 4.12 23.05
C THR A 121 -8.38 4.96 23.16
N TYR A 122 -7.47 4.83 22.20
CA TYR A 122 -6.17 5.50 22.25
C TYR A 122 -6.12 6.85 21.51
N VAL A 123 -7.25 7.39 21.04
CA VAL A 123 -7.25 8.66 20.28
C VAL A 123 -6.68 9.80 21.13
N ASP A 124 -7.20 10.01 22.34
CA ASP A 124 -6.76 11.11 23.21
C ASP A 124 -5.30 10.96 23.64
N HIS A 125 -4.86 9.72 23.88
CA HIS A 125 -3.45 9.42 24.20
C HIS A 125 -2.52 9.90 23.08
N HIS A 126 -2.81 9.53 21.83
CA HIS A 126 -1.98 9.93 20.69
C HIS A 126 -2.07 11.44 20.43
N MET A 127 -3.23 12.06 20.57
CA MET A 127 -3.34 13.52 20.41
C MET A 127 -2.51 14.27 21.45
N GLN A 128 -2.48 13.78 22.70
CA GLN A 128 -1.61 14.31 23.74
C GLN A 128 -0.12 14.09 23.42
N GLU A 129 0.27 12.88 23.02
CA GLU A 129 1.65 12.52 22.65
C GLU A 129 2.16 13.34 21.45
N PHE A 130 1.28 13.65 20.49
CA PHE A 130 1.60 14.43 19.29
C PHE A 130 1.49 15.95 19.51
N GLY A 131 0.89 16.37 20.63
CA GLY A 131 0.67 17.78 20.96
C GLY A 131 -0.45 18.46 20.17
N TYR A 132 -1.42 17.68 19.66
CA TYR A 132 -2.53 18.19 18.84
C TYR A 132 -3.71 18.57 19.71
N LYS A 133 -4.33 19.73 19.39
CA LYS A 133 -5.47 20.24 20.17
C LYS A 133 -6.79 19.54 19.84
N LYS A 134 -6.86 18.93 18.66
CA LYS A 134 -8.03 18.22 18.16
C LYS A 134 -7.60 16.91 17.50
N PRO A 135 -8.42 15.86 17.59
CA PRO A 135 -8.21 14.65 16.80
C PRO A 135 -8.11 14.94 15.31
N ASN A 136 -7.01 14.52 14.69
CA ASN A 136 -6.86 14.45 13.23
C ASN A 136 -6.95 12.99 12.74
N VAL A 137 -7.52 12.11 13.56
CA VAL A 137 -7.77 10.71 13.23
C VAL A 137 -9.21 10.33 13.58
N SER A 138 -9.82 9.46 12.79
CA SER A 138 -11.17 8.93 13.02
C SER A 138 -11.30 7.49 12.54
N PHE A 139 -12.19 6.72 13.16
CA PHE A 139 -12.33 5.28 12.89
C PHE A 139 -13.78 4.89 12.60
N VAL A 140 -14.02 4.36 11.41
CA VAL A 140 -15.33 3.99 10.89
C VAL A 140 -15.48 2.48 10.83
N GLN A 141 -16.61 1.97 11.32
CA GLN A 141 -16.94 0.56 11.13
C GLN A 141 -17.60 0.35 9.77
N GLY A 142 -17.06 -0.55 8.95
CA GLY A 142 -17.66 -0.85 7.67
C GLY A 142 -16.86 -1.84 6.83
N TYR A 143 -17.39 -2.08 5.63
CA TYR A 143 -16.77 -2.91 4.61
C TYR A 143 -16.05 -2.04 3.59
N ILE A 144 -14.89 -2.50 3.15
CA ILE A 144 -14.08 -1.80 2.13
C ILE A 144 -14.76 -1.82 0.75
N GLU A 145 -15.71 -2.74 0.55
CA GLU A 145 -16.61 -2.84 -0.60
C GLU A 145 -17.78 -1.84 -0.55
N ALA A 146 -17.93 -1.12 0.56
CA ALA A 146 -19.11 -0.30 0.84
C ALA A 146 -18.77 1.01 1.57
N LEU A 147 -17.67 1.65 1.19
CA LEU A 147 -17.14 2.88 1.80
C LEU A 147 -18.21 3.98 1.92
N THR A 148 -18.94 4.24 0.84
CA THR A 148 -19.99 5.27 0.81
C THR A 148 -21.18 4.92 1.71
N LYS A 149 -21.55 3.63 1.80
CA LYS A 149 -22.58 3.16 2.74
C LYS A 149 -22.13 3.24 4.19
N ALA A 150 -20.83 3.11 4.44
CA ALA A 150 -20.23 3.33 5.76
C ALA A 150 -20.15 4.82 6.15
N GLY A 151 -20.62 5.73 5.28
CA GLY A 151 -20.69 7.16 5.55
C GLY A 151 -19.49 7.96 5.05
N LEU A 152 -18.60 7.35 4.26
CA LEU A 152 -17.48 8.08 3.66
C LEU A 152 -17.94 8.90 2.45
N GLU A 153 -17.58 10.17 2.45
CA GLU A 153 -17.97 11.11 1.39
C GLU A 153 -17.22 10.83 0.08
N LYS A 154 -17.93 10.98 -1.04
CA LYS A 154 -17.31 10.93 -2.36
C LYS A 154 -16.33 12.08 -2.55
N SER A 155 -15.26 11.84 -3.30
CA SER A 155 -14.25 12.87 -3.63
C SER A 155 -13.71 13.62 -2.41
N SER A 156 -13.43 12.93 -1.30
CA SER A 156 -13.04 13.52 -0.02
C SER A 156 -11.62 13.18 0.41
N PHE A 157 -11.02 12.12 -0.13
CA PHE A 157 -9.67 11.67 0.22
C PHE A 157 -8.64 12.00 -0.87
N ASP A 158 -7.46 12.43 -0.45
CA ASP A 158 -6.30 12.65 -1.31
C ASP A 158 -5.59 11.33 -1.59
N ILE A 159 -5.51 10.48 -0.56
CA ILE A 159 -4.78 9.21 -0.59
C ILE A 159 -5.64 8.13 0.06
N ILE A 160 -5.68 6.96 -0.53
CA ILE A 160 -6.15 5.72 0.08
C ILE A 160 -4.94 4.80 0.20
N ILE A 161 -4.73 4.22 1.37
CA ILE A 161 -3.76 3.15 1.58
C ILE A 161 -4.45 1.83 1.92
N SER A 162 -3.77 0.73 1.62
CA SER A 162 -4.14 -0.59 2.10
C SER A 162 -2.91 -1.50 2.13
N ASN A 163 -2.87 -2.39 3.12
CA ASN A 163 -1.79 -3.35 3.26
C ASN A 163 -2.35 -4.77 3.44
N CYS A 164 -2.30 -5.58 2.38
CA CYS A 164 -2.72 -6.99 2.36
C CYS A 164 -4.21 -7.25 2.69
N VAL A 165 -5.09 -6.28 2.44
CA VAL A 165 -6.52 -6.39 2.79
C VAL A 165 -7.42 -6.54 1.57
N VAL A 166 -7.05 -6.01 0.40
CA VAL A 166 -7.90 -6.07 -0.80
C VAL A 166 -8.13 -7.51 -1.25
N ASN A 167 -7.13 -8.38 -1.10
CA ASN A 167 -7.28 -9.80 -1.44
C ASN A 167 -8.23 -10.58 -0.54
N LEU A 168 -8.46 -10.12 0.68
CA LEU A 168 -9.45 -10.71 1.59
C LEU A 168 -10.89 -10.40 1.17
N SER A 169 -11.07 -9.41 0.28
CA SER A 169 -12.36 -9.10 -0.31
C SER A 169 -12.78 -10.15 -1.35
N PRO A 170 -14.04 -10.63 -1.30
CA PRO A 170 -14.61 -11.44 -2.36
C PRO A 170 -14.94 -10.64 -3.63
N ASP A 171 -15.06 -9.31 -3.55
CA ASP A 171 -15.37 -8.44 -4.69
C ASP A 171 -14.37 -7.28 -4.83
N LYS A 172 -13.19 -7.64 -5.32
CA LYS A 172 -12.07 -6.71 -5.56
C LYS A 172 -12.44 -5.57 -6.50
N LYS A 173 -13.33 -5.81 -7.46
CA LYS A 173 -13.80 -4.76 -8.39
C LYS A 173 -14.60 -3.71 -7.64
N GLN A 174 -15.49 -4.15 -6.74
CA GLN A 174 -16.26 -3.24 -5.90
C GLN A 174 -15.38 -2.45 -4.93
N VAL A 175 -14.32 -3.05 -4.35
CA VAL A 175 -13.34 -2.32 -3.53
C VAL A 175 -12.68 -1.20 -4.33
N LEU A 176 -12.17 -1.51 -5.53
CA LEU A 176 -11.57 -0.49 -6.40
C LEU A 176 -12.58 0.58 -6.81
N ALA A 177 -13.83 0.21 -7.09
CA ALA A 177 -14.89 1.15 -7.46
C ALA A 177 -15.25 2.12 -6.31
N GLU A 178 -15.38 1.63 -5.08
CA GLU A 178 -15.62 2.48 -3.92
C GLU A 178 -14.41 3.39 -3.62
N ALA A 179 -13.19 2.84 -3.69
CA ALA A 179 -11.96 3.62 -3.54
C ALA A 179 -11.90 4.76 -4.56
N TYR A 180 -12.19 4.47 -5.83
CA TYR A 180 -12.30 5.47 -6.88
C TYR A 180 -13.39 6.52 -6.59
N SER A 181 -14.51 6.12 -5.99
CA SER A 181 -15.63 7.01 -5.64
C SER A 181 -15.23 8.04 -4.58
N VAL A 182 -14.53 7.60 -3.54
CA VAL A 182 -14.17 8.46 -2.39
C VAL A 182 -12.87 9.25 -2.61
N LEU A 183 -12.03 8.86 -3.57
CA LEU A 183 -10.88 9.66 -3.99
C LEU A 183 -11.30 10.96 -4.68
N LYS A 184 -10.60 12.05 -4.35
CA LYS A 184 -10.62 13.29 -5.13
C LYS A 184 -10.08 13.05 -6.54
N ASN A 185 -10.39 13.95 -7.47
CA ASN A 185 -9.63 14.01 -8.73
C ASN A 185 -8.18 14.39 -8.39
N GLY A 186 -7.22 13.70 -9.00
CA GLY A 186 -5.82 13.76 -8.63
C GLY A 186 -5.41 12.84 -7.48
N GLY A 187 -6.39 12.22 -6.82
CA GLY A 187 -6.17 11.35 -5.68
C GLY A 187 -5.55 10.00 -6.07
N GLU A 188 -4.98 9.34 -5.08
CA GLU A 188 -4.18 8.13 -5.25
C GLU A 188 -4.66 6.98 -4.37
N LEU A 189 -4.77 5.77 -4.94
CA LEU A 189 -4.75 4.52 -4.19
C LEU A 189 -3.32 3.95 -4.22
N TYR A 190 -2.65 3.95 -3.06
CA TYR A 190 -1.29 3.44 -2.87
C TYR A 190 -1.36 2.23 -1.94
N PHE A 191 -1.18 1.02 -2.48
CA PHE A 191 -1.42 -0.19 -1.69
C PHE A 191 -0.45 -1.30 -2.01
N SER A 192 -0.22 -2.15 -1.02
CA SER A 192 0.57 -3.37 -1.15
C SER A 192 -0.33 -4.58 -0.95
N ASP A 193 -0.22 -5.57 -1.83
CA ASP A 193 -0.97 -6.81 -1.71
C ASP A 193 -0.22 -7.98 -2.39
N VAL A 194 -0.74 -9.19 -2.18
CA VAL A 194 -0.24 -10.43 -2.78
C VAL A 194 -0.74 -10.59 -4.21
N TYR A 195 0.13 -10.96 -5.13
CA TYR A 195 -0.23 -11.26 -6.51
C TYR A 195 0.29 -12.63 -6.93
N SER A 196 -0.52 -13.34 -7.70
CA SER A 196 -0.19 -14.66 -8.23
C SER A 196 0.33 -14.57 -9.67
N SER A 197 1.12 -15.57 -10.08
CA SER A 197 1.63 -15.71 -11.46
C SER A 197 0.54 -16.03 -12.48
N GLY A 198 -0.63 -16.51 -12.03
CA GLY A 198 -1.79 -16.85 -12.85
C GLY A 198 -3.08 -16.91 -12.04
N ARG A 199 -4.21 -17.17 -12.70
CA ARG A 199 -5.50 -17.33 -12.03
C ARG A 199 -5.52 -18.62 -11.21
N LEU A 200 -5.76 -18.48 -9.91
CA LEU A 200 -5.80 -19.58 -8.96
C LEU A 200 -6.95 -20.55 -9.25
N THR A 201 -6.75 -21.82 -8.89
CA THR A 201 -7.77 -22.87 -8.96
C THR A 201 -8.83 -22.68 -7.89
N GLU A 202 -10.01 -23.28 -8.08
CA GLU A 202 -11.06 -23.28 -7.06
C GLU A 202 -10.64 -24.00 -5.77
N GLU A 203 -9.74 -24.98 -5.87
CA GLU A 203 -9.15 -25.65 -4.70
C GLU A 203 -8.39 -24.66 -3.82
N ILE A 204 -7.50 -23.85 -4.40
CA ILE A 204 -6.74 -22.82 -3.69
C ILE A 204 -7.67 -21.75 -3.10
N LYS A 205 -8.66 -21.27 -3.89
CA LYS A 205 -9.59 -20.22 -3.44
C LYS A 205 -10.49 -20.66 -2.29
N ASN A 206 -10.87 -21.94 -2.24
CA ASN A 206 -11.73 -22.48 -1.18
C ASN A 206 -10.93 -22.96 0.04
N HIS A 207 -9.60 -22.92 0.00
CA HIS A 207 -8.77 -23.33 1.12
C HIS A 207 -8.69 -22.25 2.19
N LYS A 208 -9.33 -22.47 3.34
CA LYS A 208 -9.48 -21.46 4.41
C LYS A 208 -8.17 -20.89 4.95
N VAL A 209 -7.13 -21.72 5.11
CA VAL A 209 -5.81 -21.25 5.59
C VAL A 209 -5.15 -20.34 4.56
N LEU A 210 -5.02 -20.79 3.30
CA LEU A 210 -4.51 -19.97 2.20
C LEU A 210 -5.28 -18.64 2.06
N TRP A 211 -6.60 -18.64 2.24
CA TRP A 211 -7.38 -17.41 2.23
C TRP A 211 -6.99 -16.46 3.37
N GLY A 212 -6.87 -16.97 4.60
CA GLY A 212 -6.45 -16.20 5.77
C GLY A 212 -5.00 -15.69 5.70
N GLU A 213 -4.15 -16.35 4.91
CA GLU A 213 -2.78 -15.92 4.58
C GLU A 213 -2.71 -14.98 3.36
N CYS A 214 -3.86 -14.47 2.88
CA CYS A 214 -3.99 -13.63 1.69
C CYS A 214 -3.57 -14.28 0.35
N LEU A 215 -3.19 -15.57 0.35
CA LEU A 215 -2.78 -16.33 -0.84
C LEU A 215 -3.98 -16.83 -1.65
N GLY A 216 -4.99 -17.38 -0.98
CA GLY A 216 -6.18 -17.96 -1.63
C GLY A 216 -7.05 -16.92 -2.33
N GLY A 217 -7.01 -15.69 -1.83
CA GLY A 217 -7.66 -14.53 -2.42
C GLY A 217 -6.79 -13.76 -3.40
N ALA A 218 -5.52 -14.15 -3.62
CA ALA A 218 -4.57 -13.37 -4.40
C ALA A 218 -5.04 -13.18 -5.85
N LEU A 219 -4.96 -11.94 -6.31
CA LEU A 219 -5.31 -11.59 -7.69
C LEU A 219 -4.17 -11.98 -8.63
N TRP A 220 -4.50 -12.52 -9.80
CA TRP A 220 -3.52 -12.57 -10.89
C TRP A 220 -3.12 -11.15 -11.26
N TRP A 221 -1.83 -10.84 -11.26
CA TRP A 221 -1.35 -9.47 -11.43
C TRP A 221 -1.90 -8.76 -12.70
N LYS A 222 -2.14 -9.49 -13.81
CA LYS A 222 -2.76 -8.90 -15.01
C LYS A 222 -4.24 -8.57 -14.86
N ASP A 223 -4.96 -9.28 -13.98
CA ASP A 223 -6.35 -8.96 -13.68
C ASP A 223 -6.45 -7.61 -12.93
N LEU A 224 -5.42 -7.19 -12.16
CA LEU A 224 -5.38 -5.84 -11.56
C LEU A 224 -5.46 -4.75 -12.62
N LEU A 225 -4.65 -4.87 -13.69
CA LEU A 225 -4.60 -3.90 -14.78
C LEU A 225 -5.98 -3.73 -15.43
N ARG A 226 -6.66 -4.87 -15.69
CA ARG A 226 -8.00 -4.87 -16.26
C ARG A 226 -9.02 -4.22 -15.33
N LEU A 227 -9.03 -4.61 -14.05
CA LEU A 227 -9.99 -4.07 -13.09
C LEU A 227 -9.79 -2.57 -12.86
N ALA A 228 -8.54 -2.11 -12.80
CA ALA A 228 -8.20 -0.69 -12.68
C ALA A 228 -8.73 0.11 -13.89
N GLU A 229 -8.52 -0.40 -15.11
CA GLU A 229 -9.03 0.22 -16.33
C GLU A 229 -10.56 0.27 -16.38
N GLU A 230 -11.22 -0.84 -16.04
CA GLU A 230 -12.69 -0.97 -15.99
C GLU A 230 -13.32 0.00 -14.99
N VAL A 231 -12.68 0.22 -13.84
CA VAL A 231 -13.14 1.17 -12.82
C VAL A 231 -12.86 2.62 -13.23
N GLY A 232 -11.74 2.86 -13.92
CA GLY A 232 -11.38 4.18 -14.45
C GLY A 232 -10.10 4.79 -13.88
N PHE A 233 -9.31 4.03 -13.11
CA PHE A 233 -7.98 4.46 -12.68
C PHE A 233 -7.02 4.60 -13.87
N SER A 234 -5.95 5.36 -13.66
CA SER A 234 -4.75 5.28 -14.51
C SER A 234 -4.19 3.86 -14.52
N PRO A 235 -3.38 3.49 -15.53
CA PRO A 235 -2.64 2.24 -15.51
C PRO A 235 -1.87 2.07 -14.19
N PRO A 236 -2.02 0.94 -13.47
CA PRO A 236 -1.31 0.69 -12.23
C PRO A 236 0.20 0.81 -12.39
N ARG A 237 0.86 1.56 -11.50
CA ARG A 237 2.32 1.74 -11.50
C ARG A 237 2.95 0.93 -10.38
N LEU A 238 3.81 -0.02 -10.76
CA LEU A 238 4.51 -0.90 -9.83
C LEU A 238 5.66 -0.15 -9.14
N VAL A 239 5.65 -0.05 -7.82
CA VAL A 239 6.68 0.63 -7.02
C VAL A 239 7.77 -0.35 -6.62
N THR A 240 7.38 -1.41 -5.92
CA THR A 240 8.28 -2.45 -5.41
C THR A 240 7.61 -3.81 -5.51
N ALA A 241 8.41 -4.86 -5.55
CA ALA A 241 7.94 -6.24 -5.47
C ALA A 241 8.95 -7.11 -4.70
N SER A 242 8.46 -8.14 -4.02
CA SER A 242 9.27 -9.12 -3.28
C SER A 242 8.66 -10.52 -3.39
N VAL A 243 9.50 -11.57 -3.37
CA VAL A 243 9.05 -12.98 -3.41
C VAL A 243 8.29 -13.31 -2.13
N ILE A 244 7.22 -14.09 -2.27
CA ILE A 244 6.58 -14.79 -1.15
C ILE A 244 6.89 -16.27 -1.27
N THR A 245 7.37 -16.86 -0.18
CA THR A 245 7.57 -18.29 0.02
C THR A 245 6.61 -18.83 1.07
N VAL A 246 6.26 -20.10 0.94
CA VAL A 246 5.34 -20.78 1.85
C VAL A 246 6.11 -21.92 2.49
N ASP A 247 6.48 -21.78 3.75
CA ASP A 247 7.36 -22.75 4.43
C ASP A 247 6.58 -23.96 4.99
N ASN A 248 5.33 -24.15 4.55
CA ASN A 248 4.47 -25.28 4.91
C ASN A 248 4.24 -26.18 3.70
N LYS A 249 4.83 -27.38 3.74
CA LYS A 249 4.78 -28.35 2.65
C LYS A 249 3.37 -28.74 2.21
N GLU A 250 2.42 -28.86 3.14
CA GLU A 250 1.03 -29.20 2.79
C GLU A 250 0.39 -28.07 1.98
N LEU A 251 0.71 -26.81 2.32
CA LEU A 251 0.23 -25.65 1.58
C LEU A 251 0.96 -25.51 0.23
N GLU A 252 2.27 -25.79 0.17
CA GLU A 252 3.02 -25.83 -1.09
C GLU A 252 2.43 -26.85 -2.08
N ASP A 253 2.07 -28.04 -1.61
CA ASP A 253 1.47 -29.09 -2.44
C ASP A 253 0.12 -28.63 -3.05
N VAL A 254 -0.69 -27.88 -2.28
CA VAL A 254 -1.95 -27.29 -2.76
C VAL A 254 -1.71 -26.15 -3.75
N LEU A 255 -0.66 -25.35 -3.54
CA LEU A 255 -0.31 -24.23 -4.40
C LEU A 255 0.31 -24.68 -5.73
N GLY A 256 0.95 -25.84 -5.78
CA GLY A 256 1.57 -26.37 -7.00
C GLY A 256 2.57 -25.40 -7.62
N ASP A 257 2.43 -25.13 -8.92
CA ASP A 257 3.36 -24.25 -9.66
C ASP A 257 3.03 -22.74 -9.54
N PHE A 258 2.01 -22.36 -8.77
CA PHE A 258 1.70 -20.95 -8.58
C PHE A 258 2.80 -20.25 -7.78
N LYS A 259 3.26 -19.12 -8.31
CA LYS A 259 4.23 -18.25 -7.64
C LYS A 259 3.51 -17.02 -7.13
N PHE A 260 4.01 -16.48 -6.02
CA PHE A 260 3.44 -15.31 -5.36
C PHE A 260 4.49 -14.24 -5.13
N VAL A 261 4.06 -12.99 -5.27
CA VAL A 261 4.86 -11.81 -4.92
C VAL A 261 4.01 -10.85 -4.09
N SER A 262 4.64 -10.19 -3.12
CA SER A 262 4.06 -8.99 -2.52
C SER A 262 4.49 -7.81 -3.37
N ALA A 263 3.54 -7.03 -3.87
CA ALA A 263 3.83 -5.89 -4.73
C ALA A 263 3.06 -4.64 -4.30
N THR A 264 3.74 -3.50 -4.35
CA THR A 264 3.15 -2.19 -4.06
C THR A 264 2.84 -1.47 -5.35
N TYR A 265 1.59 -1.05 -5.51
CA TYR A 265 1.08 -0.34 -6.69
C TYR A 265 0.53 1.04 -6.33
N ARG A 266 0.63 1.95 -7.31
CA ARG A 266 0.01 3.29 -7.32
C ARG A 266 -1.02 3.37 -8.42
N LEU A 267 -2.25 3.73 -8.08
CA LEU A 267 -3.35 3.94 -9.03
C LEU A 267 -3.91 5.35 -8.82
N PHE A 268 -3.93 6.18 -9.86
CA PHE A 268 -4.37 7.56 -9.76
C PHE A 268 -5.73 7.78 -10.42
N LYS A 269 -6.53 8.65 -9.81
CA LYS A 269 -7.78 9.16 -10.39
C LYS A 269 -7.50 10.43 -11.19
N VAL A 270 -7.06 10.29 -12.42
CA VAL A 270 -6.68 11.42 -13.30
C VAL A 270 -7.46 11.41 -14.62
N PRO A 271 -7.57 12.56 -15.31
CA PRO A 271 -8.25 12.62 -16.61
C PRO A 271 -7.61 11.67 -17.63
N LYS A 272 -8.44 10.90 -18.35
CA LYS A 272 -7.96 10.00 -19.41
C LYS A 272 -7.50 10.80 -20.65
N GLY A 273 -6.29 10.51 -21.12
CA GLY A 273 -5.93 10.51 -22.55
C GLY A 273 -5.84 11.81 -23.33
N ASN A 274 -5.24 12.89 -22.82
CA ASN A 274 -4.94 14.08 -23.64
C ASN A 274 -3.64 14.84 -23.29
N THR A 275 -2.93 14.43 -22.25
CA THR A 275 -1.69 15.10 -21.86
C THR A 275 -0.55 14.66 -22.78
N LYS A 276 0.19 15.63 -23.32
CA LYS A 276 1.35 15.35 -24.17
C LYS A 276 2.56 14.99 -23.32
N PRO A 277 3.50 14.17 -23.84
CA PRO A 277 4.82 14.02 -23.23
C PRO A 277 5.47 15.38 -23.00
N CYS A 278 6.19 15.52 -21.90
CA CYS A 278 6.84 16.76 -21.52
C CYS A 278 8.14 16.50 -20.74
N GLN A 279 8.87 17.57 -20.47
CA GLN A 279 10.02 17.54 -19.59
C GLN A 279 9.63 18.12 -18.24
N VAL A 280 10.08 17.46 -17.18
CA VAL A 280 9.87 17.88 -15.79
C VAL A 280 11.18 17.92 -15.03
N ILE A 281 11.23 18.78 -14.01
CA ILE A 281 12.32 18.85 -13.04
C ILE A 281 11.71 18.66 -11.66
N TYR A 282 12.26 17.74 -10.87
CA TYR A 282 11.88 17.58 -9.48
C TYR A 282 12.54 18.67 -8.62
N ASN A 283 11.74 19.32 -7.79
CA ASN A 283 12.15 20.50 -7.03
C ASN A 283 12.78 20.16 -5.66
N GLY A 284 12.66 18.92 -5.17
CA GLY A 284 13.26 18.48 -3.90
C GLY A 284 12.50 18.89 -2.64
N ASN A 285 11.21 19.21 -2.77
CA ASN A 285 10.40 19.75 -1.67
C ASN A 285 9.65 18.66 -0.87
N ILE A 286 9.77 17.38 -1.23
CA ILE A 286 9.03 16.31 -0.56
C ILE A 286 9.88 15.75 0.59
N THR A 287 9.36 15.87 1.80
CA THR A 287 9.99 15.38 3.03
C THR A 287 10.39 13.90 2.92
N GLY A 288 11.67 13.61 3.21
CA GLY A 288 12.26 12.27 3.21
C GLY A 288 12.78 11.77 1.86
N VAL A 289 12.52 12.50 0.76
CA VAL A 289 13.01 12.18 -0.59
C VAL A 289 13.56 13.43 -1.29
N GLU A 290 14.13 14.36 -0.51
CA GLU A 290 14.54 15.69 -0.96
C GLU A 290 15.56 15.62 -2.08
N ASP A 291 16.52 14.68 -2.06
CA ASP A 291 17.55 14.55 -3.09
C ASP A 291 17.09 13.77 -4.33
N SER A 292 16.26 12.74 -4.11
CA SER A 292 15.78 11.86 -5.17
C SER A 292 14.48 11.18 -4.79
N PHE A 293 13.49 11.31 -5.66
CA PHE A 293 12.17 10.71 -5.53
C PHE A 293 11.99 9.55 -6.51
N GLN A 294 11.98 8.32 -5.99
CA GLN A 294 11.58 7.14 -6.75
C GLN A 294 10.06 7.05 -6.78
N PHE A 295 9.46 7.51 -7.88
CA PHE A 295 8.00 7.50 -8.03
C PHE A 295 7.45 6.07 -8.18
N ASP A 296 8.15 5.25 -8.98
CA ASP A 296 7.89 3.83 -9.21
C ASP A 296 9.16 3.11 -9.71
N CYS A 297 9.05 1.84 -10.13
CA CYS A 297 10.20 1.07 -10.63
C CYS A 297 10.80 1.57 -11.95
N GLN A 298 10.14 2.47 -12.68
CA GLN A 298 10.57 3.01 -13.98
C GLN A 298 11.00 4.48 -13.93
N TYR A 299 10.43 5.26 -13.01
CA TYR A 299 10.70 6.68 -12.85
C TYR A 299 11.34 6.99 -11.50
N THR A 300 12.56 7.50 -11.56
CA THR A 300 13.26 8.13 -10.45
C THR A 300 13.64 9.54 -10.88
N PHE A 301 13.25 10.53 -10.08
CA PHE A 301 13.54 11.93 -10.33
C PHE A 301 14.60 12.40 -9.34
N LYS A 302 15.68 12.97 -9.84
CA LYS A 302 16.70 13.62 -9.01
C LYS A 302 16.54 15.12 -9.09
N VAL A 303 16.86 15.81 -8.02
CA VAL A 303 16.74 17.28 -7.97
C VAL A 303 17.54 17.92 -9.10
N SER A 304 16.95 18.91 -9.74
CA SER A 304 17.54 19.69 -10.84
C SER A 304 17.89 18.90 -12.12
N GLU A 305 17.59 17.60 -12.19
CA GLU A 305 17.70 16.83 -13.43
C GLU A 305 16.44 17.00 -14.27
N VAL A 306 16.62 17.27 -15.57
CA VAL A 306 15.52 17.31 -16.54
C VAL A 306 15.20 15.87 -16.94
N VAL A 307 13.98 15.43 -16.64
CA VAL A 307 13.49 14.10 -16.97
C VAL A 307 12.35 14.22 -17.97
N GLU A 308 12.44 13.48 -19.07
CA GLU A 308 11.33 13.36 -20.01
C GLU A 308 10.33 12.31 -19.51
N VAL A 309 9.05 12.69 -19.53
CA VAL A 309 7.94 11.87 -19.06
C VAL A 309 6.91 11.70 -20.15
N ASP A 310 6.29 10.51 -20.22
CA ASP A 310 5.16 10.27 -21.11
C ASP A 310 3.90 11.06 -20.68
N GLY A 311 2.90 11.07 -21.55
CA GLY A 311 1.66 11.81 -21.31
C GLY A 311 0.90 11.36 -20.05
N GLU A 312 0.97 10.08 -19.69
CA GLU A 312 0.30 9.56 -18.50
C GLU A 312 0.98 10.09 -17.24
N MET A 313 2.30 9.96 -17.15
CA MET A 313 3.08 10.50 -16.04
C MET A 313 2.95 12.03 -15.95
N ALA A 314 2.98 12.74 -17.08
CA ALA A 314 2.71 14.17 -17.10
C ALA A 314 1.31 14.50 -16.54
N SER A 315 0.29 13.71 -16.89
CA SER A 315 -1.07 13.86 -16.36
C SER A 315 -1.10 13.68 -14.84
N ILE A 316 -0.44 12.64 -14.33
CA ILE A 316 -0.35 12.36 -12.89
C ILE A 316 0.34 13.49 -12.15
N LEU A 317 1.54 13.89 -12.60
CA LEU A 317 2.30 14.97 -11.96
C LEU A 317 1.52 16.30 -12.00
N THR A 318 0.76 16.58 -13.05
CA THR A 318 0.01 17.84 -13.18
C THR A 318 -1.24 17.90 -12.29
N HIS A 319 -1.95 16.78 -12.14
CA HIS A 319 -3.28 16.78 -11.52
C HIS A 319 -3.30 16.24 -10.09
N SER A 320 -2.21 15.64 -9.61
CA SER A 320 -2.11 15.11 -8.25
C SER A 320 -1.42 16.09 -7.30
N ARG A 321 -1.30 15.69 -6.03
CA ARG A 321 -0.58 16.46 -4.99
C ARG A 321 0.88 16.76 -5.33
N PHE A 322 1.49 16.03 -6.28
CA PHE A 322 2.87 16.26 -6.72
C PHE A 322 3.05 17.51 -7.58
N ALA A 323 1.98 18.18 -8.01
CA ALA A 323 2.06 19.29 -8.97
C ALA A 323 2.98 20.43 -8.52
N GLU A 324 3.03 20.72 -7.21
CA GLU A 324 3.87 21.80 -6.66
C GLU A 324 5.35 21.39 -6.51
N ASP A 325 5.63 20.08 -6.55
CA ASP A 325 6.97 19.50 -6.40
C ASP A 325 7.72 19.36 -7.73
N PHE A 326 7.06 19.67 -8.86
CA PHE A 326 7.63 19.52 -10.19
C PHE A 326 7.50 20.79 -11.04
N THR A 327 8.59 21.14 -11.73
CA THR A 327 8.62 22.22 -12.72
C THR A 327 8.51 21.65 -14.14
N PHE A 328 7.50 22.08 -14.90
CA PHE A 328 7.25 21.62 -16.28
C PHE A 328 7.92 22.54 -17.31
N GLN A 329 8.45 21.96 -18.41
CA GLN A 329 9.09 22.68 -19.50
C GLN A 329 8.40 22.47 -20.87
N PRO A 330 8.22 23.52 -21.70
CA PRO A 330 8.53 24.93 -21.42
C PRO A 330 7.52 25.56 -20.43
N PRO A 331 7.90 26.60 -19.66
CA PRO A 331 6.99 27.27 -18.73
C PRO A 331 5.77 27.83 -19.48
N GLY A 332 4.58 27.29 -19.21
CA GLY A 332 3.31 27.80 -19.75
C GLY A 332 3.07 27.61 -21.26
N GLY A 333 3.78 26.72 -21.96
CA GLY A 333 3.62 26.51 -23.41
C GLY A 333 3.37 25.05 -23.82
N PRO A 334 2.64 24.79 -24.93
CA PRO A 334 2.42 23.44 -25.41
C PRO A 334 3.75 22.81 -25.84
N CYS A 335 4.03 21.62 -25.31
CA CYS A 335 5.21 20.83 -25.68
C CYS A 335 5.18 20.49 -27.18
N GLY A 336 6.33 20.71 -27.85
CA GLY A 336 6.56 20.30 -29.24
C GLY A 336 6.50 18.78 -29.42
N PRO A 337 6.51 18.27 -30.66
CA PRO A 337 6.43 16.84 -30.92
C PRO A 337 7.75 16.16 -30.53
N CYS A 338 7.93 15.83 -29.26
CA CYS A 338 9.01 14.95 -28.82
C CYS A 338 8.62 13.51 -29.12
N GLY A 339 9.35 12.88 -30.03
CA GLY A 339 9.14 11.52 -30.54
C GLY A 339 9.54 10.42 -29.57
N VAL A 340 9.28 10.59 -28.27
CA VAL A 340 9.61 9.60 -27.27
C VAL A 340 8.51 8.56 -27.16
N LYS A 341 8.92 7.30 -27.28
CA LYS A 341 8.04 6.15 -27.06
C LYS A 341 7.57 6.17 -25.60
N PRO A 342 6.32 5.78 -25.31
CA PRO A 342 5.85 5.65 -23.94
C PRO A 342 6.86 4.85 -23.12
N LYS A 343 7.34 5.41 -22.01
CA LYS A 343 8.12 4.66 -21.02
C LYS A 343 7.22 3.82 -20.12
N ALA A 344 5.90 3.98 -20.22
CA ALA A 344 4.88 3.23 -19.51
C ALA A 344 4.69 1.81 -20.08
N ASP A 345 5.74 1.00 -20.08
CA ASP A 345 5.55 -0.43 -20.26
C ASP A 345 4.96 -1.02 -18.97
N ILE A 346 4.00 -1.92 -19.13
CA ILE A 346 3.44 -2.69 -18.01
C ILE A 346 4.57 -3.60 -17.49
N VAL A 347 5.01 -3.36 -16.25
CA VAL A 347 6.08 -4.15 -15.63
C VAL A 347 5.47 -5.37 -14.94
N ASP A 348 5.98 -6.55 -15.28
CA ASP A 348 5.65 -7.79 -14.59
C ASP A 348 6.34 -7.79 -13.20
N PRO A 349 5.59 -7.87 -12.08
CA PRO A 349 6.19 -7.86 -10.75
C PRO A 349 7.11 -9.05 -10.49
N PHE A 350 6.90 -10.20 -11.17
CA PHE A 350 7.80 -11.34 -11.09
C PHE A 350 9.14 -11.08 -11.81
N GLU A 351 9.13 -10.32 -12.90
CA GLU A 351 10.37 -9.92 -13.57
C GLU A 351 11.13 -8.87 -12.78
N LEU A 352 10.43 -7.91 -12.15
CA LEU A 352 11.06 -6.90 -11.30
C LEU A 352 11.84 -7.55 -10.15
N VAL A 353 11.23 -8.52 -9.48
CA VAL A 353 11.88 -9.29 -8.41
C VAL A 353 13.19 -9.94 -8.90
N LEU A 354 13.16 -10.62 -10.05
CA LEU A 354 14.35 -11.26 -10.62
C LEU A 354 15.45 -10.24 -10.98
N GLN A 355 15.09 -9.00 -11.30
CA GLN A 355 16.05 -7.92 -11.55
C GLN A 355 16.67 -7.41 -10.24
N LEU A 356 15.86 -7.23 -9.19
CA LEU A 356 16.31 -6.76 -7.88
C LEU A 356 17.27 -7.77 -7.21
N GLU A 357 17.00 -9.07 -7.35
CA GLU A 357 17.89 -10.12 -6.85
C GLU A 357 19.26 -10.10 -7.55
N LYS A 358 19.30 -9.86 -8.87
CA LYS A 358 20.55 -9.75 -9.64
C LYS A 358 21.37 -8.52 -9.27
N GLN A 359 20.73 -7.44 -8.84
CA GLN A 359 21.37 -6.19 -8.43
C GLN A 359 21.90 -6.22 -6.99
N SER A 360 21.58 -7.27 -6.22
CA SER A 360 22.05 -7.48 -4.85
C SER A 360 23.14 -8.57 -4.80
N PRO A 361 24.41 -8.30 -5.17
CA PRO A 361 25.47 -9.29 -5.05
C PRO A 361 25.90 -9.40 -3.57
N GLY A 362 25.54 -10.49 -2.86
CA GLY A 362 26.06 -10.67 -1.50
C GLY A 362 25.54 -11.77 -0.57
N SER A 363 25.34 -13.01 -1.01
CA SER A 363 25.59 -14.19 -0.14
C SER A 363 26.27 -15.31 -0.92
N ALA A 364 27.28 -14.95 -1.71
CA ALA A 364 28.25 -15.93 -2.17
C ALA A 364 28.93 -16.51 -0.92
N THR A 365 28.67 -17.79 -0.66
CA THR A 365 29.35 -18.62 0.32
C THR A 365 30.86 -18.46 0.16
N GLY A 366 31.46 -17.63 1.01
CA GLY A 366 32.90 -17.44 1.08
C GLY A 366 33.55 -18.76 1.45
N GLY A 367 34.14 -19.42 0.46
CA GLY A 367 35.00 -20.58 0.64
C GLY A 367 36.10 -20.25 1.65
N CYS A 368 36.14 -21.07 2.71
CA CYS A 368 37.16 -21.00 3.74
C CYS A 368 38.50 -21.48 3.16
N CYS A 369 39.26 -20.58 2.55
CA CYS A 369 40.67 -20.81 2.29
C CYS A 369 41.43 -20.66 3.61
N SER A 370 41.86 -21.79 4.15
CA SER A 370 42.66 -21.92 5.36
C SER A 370 44.06 -21.33 5.18
N THR A 371 44.37 -20.26 5.90
CA THR A 371 45.74 -19.82 6.14
C THR A 371 46.16 -20.17 7.57
N GLN A 372 46.96 -21.24 7.64
CA GLN A 372 48.05 -21.52 8.57
C GLN A 372 47.82 -21.31 10.08
N SER A 373 47.71 -22.43 10.78
CA SER A 373 48.07 -22.54 12.20
C SER A 373 49.59 -22.57 12.36
N ALA A 374 50.11 -21.65 13.17
CA ALA A 374 51.42 -21.75 13.77
C ALA A 374 51.35 -22.69 14.98
N ALA A 375 52.12 -23.79 14.97
CA ALA A 375 52.54 -24.51 16.17
C ALA A 375 53.78 -25.39 15.89
N CYS A 376 54.91 -24.97 16.46
CA CYS A 376 55.95 -25.78 17.11
C CYS A 376 56.02 -27.30 16.86
N CYS A 377 57.20 -27.79 16.44
CA CYS A 377 57.98 -28.78 17.21
C CYS A 377 59.38 -29.04 16.60
N LYS A 378 60.39 -28.91 17.47
CA LYS A 378 61.76 -29.48 17.49
C LYS A 378 62.74 -29.21 16.36
#